data_AF-A0A552DH55-F1
#
_entry.id   AF-A0A552DH55-F1
#
_cell.length_a   1.000
_cell.length_b   1.000
_cell.length_c   1.000
_cell.angle_alpha   90.00
_cell.angle_beta   90.00
_cell.angle_gamma   90.00
#
_symmetry.space_group_name_H-M   'P 1'
#
loop_
_entity.id
_entity.type
_entity.pdbx_description
1 polymer ?
#
loop_
_entity_poly.entity_id
_entity_poly.type
_entity_poly.pdbx_seq_one_letter_code
_entity_poly.pdbx_strand_id
1 'polypeptide(L)'
;MTLKEVFKQRFEELEEQASQLESSKKVLRTEIIGGTNEVDSNLLLSWKVKVKNLLSKVCGEDSQHFKQFEREEENGYHTTYGIFKAFKAVFLAAKEDFEGGYLSSIKTLVQAEVFDSELEQANELFSSGYYTAAAVIAGVVLETALRELCDRSGIPHGKLDKMNSELAKAGVYNKLNQKRITAIADIRNSAAHGKQNEFTVQDVSDMIKDVSRFLADYLVD
;
A
#
# COMPACT_ATOMS: atom_id res chain seq x y z
N MET A 1 -10.12 11.62 -3.38
CA MET A 1 -9.55 10.68 -4.35
C MET A 1 -8.61 9.80 -3.55
N THR A 2 -8.88 8.50 -3.49
CA THR A 2 -8.08 7.56 -2.70
C THR A 2 -6.69 7.38 -3.30
N LEU A 3 -5.72 6.92 -2.52
CA LEU A 3 -4.37 6.70 -3.02
C LEU A 3 -4.34 5.68 -4.18
N LYS A 4 -5.21 4.66 -4.12
CA LYS A 4 -5.41 3.71 -5.22
C LYS A 4 -5.90 4.39 -6.49
N GLU A 5 -6.84 5.32 -6.38
CA GLU A 5 -7.34 6.09 -7.53
C GLU A 5 -6.24 6.98 -8.12
N VAL A 6 -5.42 7.61 -7.27
CA VAL A 6 -4.28 8.44 -7.72
C VAL A 6 -3.29 7.61 -8.52
N PHE A 7 -2.91 6.42 -8.04
CA PHE A 7 -1.99 5.55 -8.78
C PHE A 7 -2.61 4.98 -10.05
N LYS A 8 -3.90 4.64 -10.03
CA LYS A 8 -4.62 4.20 -11.23
C LYS A 8 -4.58 5.27 -12.32
N GLN A 9 -4.94 6.51 -11.97
CA GLN A 9 -4.84 7.65 -12.89
C GLN A 9 -3.41 7.80 -13.42
N ARG A 10 -2.41 7.64 -12.54
CA ARG A 10 -1.01 7.76 -12.95
C ARG A 10 -0.57 6.69 -13.95
N PHE A 11 -1.06 5.46 -13.85
CA PHE A 11 -0.84 4.44 -14.87
C PHE A 11 -1.48 4.83 -16.21
N GLU A 12 -2.71 5.33 -16.20
CA GLU A 12 -3.42 5.77 -17.42
C GLU A 12 -2.66 6.91 -18.13
N GLU A 13 -2.21 7.93 -17.38
CA GLU A 13 -1.42 9.05 -17.91
C GLU A 13 -0.10 8.60 -18.56
N LEU A 14 0.57 7.61 -17.97
CA LEU A 14 1.85 7.10 -18.49
C LEU A 14 1.65 6.15 -19.67
N GLU A 15 0.54 5.44 -19.75
CA GLU A 15 0.17 4.65 -20.92
C GLU A 15 -0.17 5.54 -22.13
N GLU A 16 -0.85 6.66 -21.90
CA GLU A 16 -1.10 7.66 -22.93
C GLU A 16 0.23 8.26 -23.43
N GLN A 17 1.13 8.64 -22.52
CA GLN A 17 2.48 9.11 -22.88
C GLN A 17 3.28 8.05 -23.66
N ALA A 18 3.15 6.77 -23.32
CA ALA A 18 3.76 5.69 -24.09
C ALA A 18 3.20 5.62 -25.52
N SER A 19 1.89 5.82 -25.69
CA SER A 19 1.23 5.86 -27.00
C SER A 19 1.70 7.06 -27.84
N GLN A 20 1.85 8.23 -27.22
CA GLN A 20 2.42 9.42 -27.86
C GLN A 20 3.88 9.17 -28.28
N LEU A 21 4.69 8.58 -27.41
CA LEU A 21 6.07 8.20 -27.72
C LEU A 21 6.14 7.20 -28.89
N GLU A 22 5.25 6.21 -28.93
CA GLU A 22 5.17 5.25 -30.03
C GLU A 22 4.81 5.92 -31.36
N SER A 23 3.94 6.93 -31.34
CA SER A 23 3.61 7.71 -32.54
C SER A 23 4.76 8.56 -33.07
N SER A 24 5.77 8.85 -32.24
CA SER A 24 7.00 9.54 -32.67
C SER A 24 7.95 8.65 -33.51
N LYS A 25 7.60 7.37 -33.69
CA LYS A 25 8.41 6.37 -34.39
C LYS A 25 8.78 6.81 -35.80
N LYS A 26 10.07 6.79 -36.10
CA LYS A 26 10.66 7.10 -37.40
C LYS A 26 11.62 6.00 -37.83
N VAL A 27 11.73 5.80 -39.13
CA VAL A 27 12.74 4.90 -39.70
C VAL A 27 13.99 5.72 -39.99
N LEU A 28 15.06 5.45 -39.25
CA LEU A 28 16.38 6.03 -39.49
C LEU A 28 17.14 5.11 -40.42
N ARG A 29 17.49 5.61 -41.62
CA ARG A 29 18.25 4.85 -42.61
C ARG A 29 19.70 5.26 -42.57
N THR A 30 20.58 4.28 -42.43
CA THR A 30 22.03 4.47 -42.64
C THR A 30 22.49 3.58 -43.78
N GLU A 31 23.53 4.02 -44.50
CA GLU A 31 24.09 3.29 -45.64
C GLU A 31 24.64 1.91 -45.26
N ILE A 32 24.95 1.68 -43.99
CA ILE A 32 25.67 0.51 -43.48
C ILE A 32 24.74 -0.53 -42.83
N ILE A 33 23.66 -0.11 -42.13
CA ILE A 33 22.87 -0.99 -41.23
C ILE A 33 21.44 -1.18 -41.73
N GLY A 34 21.02 -0.51 -42.81
CA GLY A 34 19.63 -0.49 -43.26
C GLY A 34 18.77 0.49 -42.47
N GLY A 35 17.45 0.26 -42.42
CA GLY A 35 16.51 1.12 -41.69
C GLY A 35 16.24 0.61 -40.27
N THR A 36 16.61 1.38 -39.24
CA THR A 36 16.25 1.11 -37.83
C THR A 36 15.03 1.90 -37.43
N ASN A 37 14.19 1.34 -36.54
CA ASN A 37 13.09 2.07 -35.94
C ASN A 37 13.60 2.81 -34.71
N GLU A 38 13.38 4.12 -34.66
CA GLU A 38 13.75 4.99 -33.54
C GLU A 38 12.53 5.77 -33.06
N VAL A 39 12.51 6.11 -31.78
CA VAL A 39 11.55 7.03 -31.15
C VAL A 39 12.31 8.24 -30.59
N ASP A 40 11.58 9.29 -30.22
CA ASP A 40 12.21 10.46 -29.61
C ASP A 40 12.90 10.11 -28.29
N SER A 41 14.21 10.35 -28.22
CA SER A 41 15.04 9.96 -27.08
C SER A 41 14.76 10.76 -25.80
N ASN A 42 14.35 12.03 -25.93
CA ASN A 42 14.04 12.89 -24.78
C ASN A 42 12.69 12.49 -24.18
N LEU A 43 11.70 12.23 -25.04
CA LEU A 43 10.41 11.70 -24.60
C LEU A 43 10.56 10.32 -23.96
N LEU A 44 11.42 9.46 -24.53
CA LEU A 44 11.74 8.15 -23.95
C LEU A 44 12.38 8.27 -22.56
N LEU A 45 13.39 9.13 -22.39
CA LEU A 45 14.04 9.35 -21.10
C LEU A 45 13.05 9.89 -20.05
N SER A 46 12.26 10.90 -20.42
CA SER A 46 11.24 11.50 -19.55
C SER A 46 10.22 10.46 -19.09
N TRP A 47 9.73 9.64 -20.03
CA TRP A 47 8.79 8.57 -19.74
C TRP A 47 9.40 7.50 -18.82
N LYS A 48 10.63 7.04 -19.11
CA LYS A 48 11.35 6.07 -18.26
C LYS A 48 11.47 6.56 -16.81
N VAL A 49 11.92 7.80 -16.59
CA VAL A 49 12.08 8.35 -15.23
C VAL A 49 10.75 8.36 -14.48
N LYS A 50 9.66 8.76 -15.14
CA LYS A 50 8.32 8.77 -14.54
C LYS A 50 7.81 7.37 -14.21
N VAL A 51 8.05 6.39 -15.09
CA VAL A 51 7.70 4.99 -14.82
C VAL A 51 8.51 4.44 -13.67
N LYS A 52 9.84 4.65 -13.64
CA LYS A 52 10.70 4.21 -12.53
C LYS A 52 10.20 4.72 -11.19
N ASN A 53 9.86 6.01 -11.12
CA ASN A 53 9.29 6.61 -9.93
C ASN A 53 7.95 5.97 -9.54
N LEU A 54 7.04 5.78 -10.49
CA LEU A 54 5.76 5.09 -10.21
C LEU A 54 6.01 3.69 -9.65
N LEU A 55 6.86 2.88 -10.30
CA LEU A 55 7.15 1.51 -9.86
C LEU A 55 7.79 1.48 -8.46
N SER A 56 8.67 2.44 -8.12
CA SER A 56 9.23 2.52 -6.77
C SER A 56 8.16 2.71 -5.69
N LYS A 57 7.11 3.50 -5.99
CA LYS A 57 6.04 3.81 -5.04
C LYS A 57 4.96 2.73 -5.00
N VAL A 58 4.62 2.20 -6.17
CA VAL A 58 3.53 1.24 -6.33
C VAL A 58 3.97 -0.17 -6.01
N CYS A 59 5.12 -0.61 -6.55
CA CYS A 59 5.60 -1.98 -6.37
C CYS A 59 6.60 -2.09 -5.20
N GLY A 60 7.29 -1.00 -4.86
CA GLY A 60 8.45 -1.02 -3.96
C GLY A 60 9.75 -1.35 -4.72
N GLU A 61 10.87 -0.82 -4.25
CA GLU A 61 12.18 -1.01 -4.89
C GLU A 61 12.65 -2.47 -4.89
N ASP A 62 12.17 -3.26 -3.92
CA ASP A 62 12.49 -4.68 -3.82
C ASP A 62 11.66 -5.59 -4.74
N SER A 63 10.67 -5.05 -5.43
CA SER A 63 9.76 -5.83 -6.28
C SER A 63 10.41 -6.38 -7.55
N GLN A 64 9.81 -7.45 -8.09
CA GLN A 64 10.25 -8.02 -9.37
C GLN A 64 10.10 -7.02 -10.52
N HIS A 65 9.03 -6.22 -10.54
CA HIS A 65 8.82 -5.20 -11.57
C HIS A 65 9.90 -4.11 -11.53
N PHE A 66 10.21 -3.58 -10.34
CA PHE A 66 11.23 -2.54 -10.20
C PHE A 66 12.63 -3.06 -10.55
N LYS A 67 13.02 -4.22 -10.00
CA LYS A 67 14.30 -4.87 -10.30
C LYS A 67 14.45 -5.20 -11.79
N GLN A 68 13.39 -5.66 -12.44
CA GLN A 68 13.43 -5.89 -13.89
C GLN A 68 13.58 -4.58 -14.66
N PHE A 69 12.86 -3.52 -14.26
CA PHE A 69 12.99 -2.20 -14.87
C PHE A 69 14.44 -1.69 -14.80
N GLU A 70 15.12 -1.84 -13.66
CA GLU A 70 16.52 -1.43 -13.51
C GLU A 70 17.47 -2.26 -14.38
N ARG A 71 17.27 -3.58 -14.47
CA ARG A 71 18.06 -4.42 -15.40
C ARG A 71 17.92 -3.97 -16.84
N GLU A 72 16.75 -3.49 -17.25
CA GLU A 72 16.58 -2.93 -18.59
C GLU A 72 17.38 -1.65 -18.83
N GLU A 73 17.80 -0.92 -17.79
CA GLU A 73 18.67 0.25 -17.94
C GLU A 73 20.12 -0.13 -18.26
N GLU A 74 20.54 -1.32 -17.86
CA GLU A 74 21.89 -1.86 -18.07
C GLU A 74 22.00 -2.64 -19.40
N ASN A 75 20.87 -3.02 -19.99
CA ASN A 75 20.83 -3.80 -21.22
C ASN A 75 21.30 -2.99 -22.44
N GLY A 76 22.19 -3.59 -23.23
CA GLY A 76 22.74 -3.02 -24.46
C GLY A 76 21.75 -3.09 -25.62
N TYR A 77 20.82 -2.14 -25.68
CA TYR A 77 19.86 -2.04 -26.77
C TYR A 77 20.44 -1.38 -28.03
N HIS A 78 20.10 -1.94 -29.19
CA HIS A 78 20.57 -1.41 -30.48
C HIS A 78 19.77 -0.21 -31.01
N THR A 79 18.53 -0.01 -30.55
CA THR A 79 17.67 1.10 -31.01
C THR A 79 16.83 1.66 -29.86
N THR A 80 16.48 2.94 -29.94
CA THR A 80 15.59 3.58 -28.97
C THR A 80 14.19 2.98 -28.96
N TYR A 81 13.71 2.48 -30.11
CA TYR A 81 12.45 1.73 -30.16
C TYR A 81 12.55 0.36 -29.48
N GLY A 82 13.71 -0.29 -29.55
CA GLY A 82 14.00 -1.53 -28.81
C GLY A 82 13.94 -1.28 -27.30
N ILE A 83 14.61 -0.23 -26.83
CA ILE A 83 14.54 0.25 -25.44
C ILE A 83 13.07 0.47 -25.07
N PHE A 84 12.35 1.32 -25.81
CA PHE A 84 10.96 1.65 -25.53
C PHE A 84 10.07 0.42 -25.34
N LYS A 85 10.14 -0.57 -26.25
CA LYS A 85 9.33 -1.79 -26.14
C LYS A 85 9.61 -2.58 -24.87
N ALA A 86 10.88 -2.73 -24.49
CA ALA A 86 11.24 -3.46 -23.28
C ALA A 86 10.69 -2.79 -22.02
N PHE A 87 10.91 -1.48 -21.89
CA PHE A 87 10.38 -0.72 -20.76
C PHE A 87 8.84 -0.68 -20.75
N LYS A 88 8.19 -0.60 -21.92
CA LYS A 88 6.72 -0.69 -22.07
C LYS A 88 6.18 -2.04 -21.59
N ALA A 89 6.87 -3.15 -21.88
CA ALA A 89 6.48 -4.48 -21.41
C ALA A 89 6.50 -4.57 -19.87
N VAL A 90 7.56 -4.10 -19.23
CA VAL A 90 7.66 -4.07 -17.76
C VAL A 90 6.57 -3.18 -17.14
N PHE A 91 6.35 -2.01 -17.72
CA PHE A 91 5.30 -1.09 -17.30
C PHE A 91 3.90 -1.70 -17.39
N LEU A 92 3.55 -2.33 -18.51
CA LEU A 92 2.23 -2.95 -18.70
C LEU A 92 2.01 -4.14 -17.76
N ALA A 93 3.04 -4.96 -17.51
CA ALA A 93 2.96 -6.04 -16.53
C ALA A 93 2.66 -5.50 -15.12
N ALA A 94 3.38 -4.46 -14.69
CA ALA A 94 3.12 -3.83 -13.40
C ALA A 94 1.73 -3.19 -13.32
N LYS A 95 1.22 -2.62 -14.43
CA LYS A 95 -0.14 -2.08 -14.51
C LYS A 95 -1.20 -3.18 -14.36
N GLU A 96 -1.03 -4.30 -15.06
CA GLU A 96 -1.94 -5.44 -14.96
C GLU A 96 -1.99 -5.99 -13.53
N ASP A 97 -0.83 -6.15 -12.88
CA ASP A 97 -0.75 -6.62 -11.50
C ASP A 97 -1.33 -5.60 -10.51
N PHE A 98 -1.16 -4.30 -10.77
CA PHE A 98 -1.80 -3.23 -10.02
C PHE A 98 -3.33 -3.31 -10.10
N GLU A 99 -3.88 -3.37 -11.32
CA GLU A 99 -5.33 -3.37 -11.56
C GLU A 99 -5.98 -4.67 -11.08
N GLY A 100 -5.25 -5.79 -11.17
CA GLY A 100 -5.64 -7.10 -10.66
C GLY A 100 -5.53 -7.26 -9.15
N GLY A 101 -4.88 -6.31 -8.45
CA GLY A 101 -4.72 -6.34 -6.99
C GLY A 101 -3.65 -7.32 -6.48
N TYR A 102 -2.70 -7.70 -7.33
CA TYR A 102 -1.62 -8.63 -7.00
C TYR A 102 -0.41 -7.97 -6.31
N LEU A 103 -0.41 -6.63 -6.20
CA LEU A 103 0.65 -5.87 -5.54
C LEU A 103 0.36 -5.70 -4.03
N SER A 104 1.14 -6.39 -3.19
CA SER A 104 1.02 -6.39 -1.72
C SER A 104 1.25 -5.02 -1.08
N SER A 105 2.13 -4.21 -1.65
CA SER A 105 2.42 -2.83 -1.23
C SER A 105 1.17 -1.94 -1.31
N ILE A 106 0.34 -2.10 -2.34
CA ILE A 106 -0.89 -1.30 -2.48
C ILE A 106 -1.98 -1.76 -1.53
N LYS A 107 -2.09 -3.07 -1.30
CA LYS A 107 -2.99 -3.57 -0.25
C LYS A 107 -2.66 -2.89 1.09
N THR A 108 -1.37 -2.83 1.44
CA THR A 108 -0.88 -2.20 2.66
C THR A 108 -1.17 -0.69 2.68
N LEU A 109 -0.87 0.03 1.60
CA LEU A 109 -1.12 1.47 1.50
C LEU A 109 -2.62 1.83 1.60
N VAL A 110 -3.48 1.05 0.93
CA VAL A 110 -4.93 1.23 1.00
C VAL A 110 -5.45 0.93 2.40
N GLN A 111 -4.94 -0.11 3.05
CA GLN A 111 -5.31 -0.43 4.43
C GLN A 111 -4.91 0.69 5.40
N ALA A 112 -3.71 1.25 5.26
CA ALA A 112 -3.27 2.38 6.06
C ALA A 112 -4.21 3.59 5.89
N GLU A 113 -4.57 3.95 4.65
CA GLU A 113 -5.52 5.04 4.37
C GLU A 113 -6.91 4.79 4.99
N VAL A 114 -7.41 3.55 4.90
CA VAL A 114 -8.69 3.17 5.53
C VAL A 114 -8.60 3.31 7.05
N PHE A 115 -7.54 2.78 7.68
CA PHE A 115 -7.37 2.88 9.12
C PHE A 115 -7.26 4.33 9.61
N ASP A 116 -6.52 5.18 8.89
CA ASP A 116 -6.42 6.60 9.22
C ASP A 116 -7.79 7.28 9.15
N SER A 117 -8.58 7.00 8.11
CA SER A 117 -9.94 7.54 7.97
C SER A 117 -10.91 7.04 9.05
N GLU A 118 -10.77 5.79 9.50
CA GLU A 118 -11.59 5.21 10.57
C GLU A 118 -11.18 5.76 11.95
N LEU A 119 -9.89 5.99 12.19
CA LEU A 119 -9.42 6.65 13.41
C LEU A 119 -9.79 8.13 13.45
N GLU A 120 -9.82 8.82 12.32
CA GLU A 120 -10.36 10.18 12.22
C GLU A 120 -11.85 10.19 12.59
N GLN A 121 -12.65 9.27 12.06
CA GLN A 121 -14.05 9.09 12.46
C GLN A 121 -14.20 8.80 13.96
N ALA A 122 -13.33 7.97 14.54
CA ALA A 122 -13.34 7.71 15.98
C ALA A 122 -13.05 8.99 16.79
N ASN A 123 -12.10 9.83 16.33
CA ASN A 123 -11.79 11.12 16.96
C ASN A 123 -12.94 12.13 16.85
N GLU A 124 -13.63 12.20 15.71
CA GLU A 124 -14.79 13.06 15.50
C GLU A 124 -15.96 12.65 16.41
N LEU A 125 -16.24 11.34 16.49
CA LEU A 125 -17.24 10.80 17.41
C LEU A 125 -16.88 11.09 18.87
N PHE A 126 -15.61 10.92 19.24
CA PHE A 126 -15.12 11.22 20.58
C PHE A 126 -15.33 12.70 20.93
N SER A 127 -14.91 13.60 20.03
CA SER A 127 -15.03 15.06 20.21
C SER A 127 -16.48 15.52 20.30
N SER A 128 -17.39 14.77 19.65
CA SER A 128 -18.83 14.99 19.69
C SER A 128 -19.54 14.34 20.90
N GLY A 129 -18.79 13.70 21.81
CA GLY A 129 -19.32 13.07 23.03
C GLY A 129 -19.86 11.64 22.84
N TYR A 130 -19.72 11.05 21.65
CA TYR A 130 -20.16 9.69 21.34
C TYR A 130 -19.09 8.64 21.70
N TYR A 131 -18.68 8.59 22.97
CA TYR A 131 -17.54 7.79 23.43
C TYR A 131 -17.67 6.28 23.18
N THR A 132 -18.88 5.72 23.34
CA THR A 132 -19.12 4.29 23.06
C THR A 132 -18.91 3.99 21.57
N ALA A 133 -19.40 4.86 20.69
CA ALA A 133 -19.22 4.68 19.25
C ALA A 133 -17.75 4.83 18.86
N ALA A 134 -17.05 5.84 19.40
CA ALA A 134 -15.63 6.03 19.19
C ALA A 134 -14.80 4.80 19.60
N ALA A 135 -15.08 4.23 20.78
CA ALA A 135 -14.42 3.00 21.26
C ALA A 135 -14.70 1.80 20.35
N VAL A 136 -15.93 1.65 19.84
CA VAL A 136 -16.26 0.57 18.90
C VAL A 136 -15.47 0.72 17.59
N ILE A 137 -15.43 1.92 17.00
CA ILE A 137 -14.71 2.17 15.74
C ILE A 137 -13.20 1.93 15.90
N ALA A 138 -12.56 2.54 16.90
CA ALA A 138 -11.13 2.30 17.17
C ALA A 138 -10.82 0.83 17.46
N GLY A 139 -11.75 0.12 18.09
CA GLY A 139 -11.63 -1.31 18.35
C GLY A 139 -11.73 -2.19 17.10
N VAL A 140 -12.55 -1.79 16.13
CA VAL A 140 -12.65 -2.45 14.81
C VAL A 140 -11.36 -2.25 14.01
N VAL A 141 -10.78 -1.05 14.05
CA VAL A 141 -9.47 -0.76 13.44
C VAL A 141 -8.41 -1.71 13.99
N LEU A 142 -8.30 -1.82 15.32
CA LEU A 142 -7.35 -2.74 15.97
C LEU A 142 -7.59 -4.21 15.57
N GLU A 143 -8.84 -4.66 15.56
CA GLU A 143 -9.17 -6.04 15.18
C GLU A 143 -8.76 -6.35 13.73
N THR A 144 -8.99 -5.40 12.83
CA THR A 144 -8.62 -5.52 11.41
C THR A 144 -7.10 -5.50 11.24
N ALA A 145 -6.38 -4.65 11.97
CA ALA A 145 -4.93 -4.63 12.01
C ALA A 145 -4.34 -5.97 12.48
N LEU A 146 -4.92 -6.59 13.52
CA LEU A 146 -4.48 -7.90 13.99
C LEU A 146 -4.74 -9.01 12.96
N ARG A 147 -5.84 -8.94 12.20
CA ARG A 147 -6.10 -9.89 11.09
C ARG A 147 -5.05 -9.76 9.99
N GLU A 148 -4.65 -8.54 9.63
CA GLU A 148 -3.59 -8.33 8.64
C GLU A 148 -2.25 -8.91 9.12
N LEU A 149 -1.88 -8.68 10.38
CA LEU A 149 -0.67 -9.29 10.96
C LEU A 149 -0.75 -10.82 11.00
N CYS A 150 -1.94 -11.38 11.22
CA CYS A 150 -2.17 -12.82 11.13
C CYS A 150 -1.93 -13.32 9.70
N ASP A 151 -2.44 -12.63 8.68
CA ASP A 151 -2.21 -12.97 7.27
C ASP A 151 -0.71 -12.96 6.94
N ARG A 152 0.01 -11.90 7.33
CA ARG A 152 1.46 -11.77 7.14
C ARG A 152 2.26 -12.89 7.84
N SER A 153 1.74 -13.41 8.95
CA SER A 153 2.40 -14.44 9.78
C SER A 153 1.91 -15.86 9.51
N GLY A 154 0.97 -16.06 8.57
CA GLY A 154 0.35 -17.37 8.31
C GLY A 154 -0.48 -17.92 9.48
N ILE A 155 -1.01 -17.05 10.34
CA ILE A 155 -1.80 -17.42 11.53
C ILE A 155 -3.31 -17.39 11.17
N PRO A 156 -4.10 -18.43 11.49
CA PRO A 156 -5.54 -18.41 11.25
C PRO A 156 -6.27 -17.35 12.06
N HIS A 157 -7.24 -16.67 11.45
CA HIS A 157 -8.07 -15.68 12.13
C HIS A 157 -8.93 -16.31 13.23
N GLY A 158 -9.26 -15.51 14.24
CA GLY A 158 -10.10 -15.93 15.35
C GLY A 158 -10.61 -14.74 16.14
N LYS A 159 -11.02 -14.98 17.39
CA LYS A 159 -11.33 -13.90 18.33
C LYS A 159 -10.09 -13.03 18.57
N LEU A 160 -10.31 -11.74 18.82
CA LEU A 160 -9.25 -10.75 19.06
C LEU A 160 -8.20 -11.25 20.06
N ASP A 161 -8.62 -11.73 21.24
CA ASP A 161 -7.68 -12.22 22.28
C ASP A 161 -6.83 -13.40 21.80
N LYS A 162 -7.43 -14.30 21.01
CA LYS A 162 -6.72 -15.44 20.44
C LYS A 162 -5.68 -14.95 19.44
N MET A 163 -6.07 -14.12 18.48
CA MET A 163 -5.15 -13.52 17.50
C MET A 163 -4.01 -12.79 18.21
N ASN A 164 -4.33 -11.98 19.22
CA ASN A 164 -3.34 -11.26 20.01
C ASN A 164 -2.32 -12.21 20.68
N SER A 165 -2.82 -13.29 21.29
CA SER A 165 -1.95 -14.27 21.94
C SER A 165 -1.06 -15.04 20.97
N GLU A 166 -1.56 -15.41 19.79
CA GLU A 166 -0.81 -16.16 18.79
C GLU A 166 0.26 -15.29 18.11
N LEU A 167 -0.06 -14.04 17.79
CA LEU A 167 0.89 -13.06 17.25
C LEU A 167 2.05 -12.77 18.22
N ALA A 168 1.74 -12.63 19.51
CA ALA A 168 2.77 -12.46 20.54
C ALA A 168 3.66 -13.71 20.68
N LYS A 169 3.07 -14.92 20.61
CA LYS A 169 3.82 -16.19 20.63
C LYS A 169 4.71 -16.35 19.41
N ALA A 170 4.25 -15.90 18.25
CA ALA A 170 5.02 -15.89 17.00
C ALA A 170 6.12 -14.82 16.99
N GLY A 171 6.21 -13.97 18.01
CA GLY A 171 7.24 -12.95 18.15
C GLY A 171 7.00 -11.70 17.31
N VAL A 172 5.81 -11.50 16.73
CA VAL A 172 5.45 -10.29 15.98
C VAL A 172 5.57 -9.05 16.87
N TYR A 173 5.19 -9.19 18.14
CA TYR A 173 5.41 -8.17 19.16
C TYR A 173 5.63 -8.78 20.54
N ASN A 174 6.20 -7.97 21.43
CA ASN A 174 6.55 -8.40 22.78
C ASN A 174 5.31 -8.51 23.72
N LYS A 175 5.54 -9.10 24.89
CA LYS A 175 4.53 -9.29 25.94
C LYS A 175 3.93 -7.98 26.48
N LEU A 176 4.66 -6.87 26.41
CA LEU A 176 4.13 -5.57 26.83
C LEU A 176 3.03 -5.12 25.88
N ASN A 177 3.26 -5.21 24.57
CA ASN A 177 2.25 -4.86 23.57
C ASN A 177 1.07 -5.82 23.60
N GLN A 178 1.29 -7.12 23.83
CA GLN A 178 0.20 -8.07 24.07
C GLN A 178 -0.75 -7.60 25.19
N LYS A 179 -0.21 -7.14 26.32
CA LYS A 179 -1.01 -6.64 27.45
C LYS A 179 -1.76 -5.35 27.11
N ARG A 180 -1.13 -4.42 26.38
CA ARG A 180 -1.78 -3.19 25.91
C ARG A 180 -2.98 -3.50 25.00
N ILE A 181 -2.78 -4.37 24.02
CA ILE A 181 -3.84 -4.82 23.11
C ILE A 181 -4.99 -5.50 23.87
N THR A 182 -4.67 -6.26 24.92
CA THR A 182 -5.69 -6.90 25.79
C THR A 182 -6.55 -5.84 26.49
N ALA A 183 -5.93 -4.81 27.07
CA ALA A 183 -6.68 -3.72 27.71
C ALA A 183 -7.59 -2.97 26.72
N ILE A 184 -7.11 -2.73 25.50
CA ILE A 184 -7.93 -2.13 24.44
C ILE A 184 -9.10 -3.05 24.05
N ALA A 185 -8.86 -4.35 23.94
CA ALA A 185 -9.89 -5.34 23.62
C ALA A 185 -11.02 -5.38 24.66
N ASP A 186 -10.66 -5.25 25.94
CA ASP A 186 -11.63 -5.17 27.03
C ASP A 186 -12.52 -3.93 26.90
N ILE A 187 -11.93 -2.75 26.67
CA ILE A 187 -12.69 -1.50 26.45
C ILE A 187 -13.65 -1.64 25.27
N ARG A 188 -13.15 -2.15 24.12
CA ARG A 188 -13.94 -2.41 22.92
C ARG A 188 -15.11 -3.35 23.22
N ASN A 189 -14.87 -4.44 23.94
CA ASN A 189 -15.91 -5.42 24.28
C ASN A 189 -16.98 -4.82 25.19
N SER A 190 -16.57 -4.07 26.23
CA SER A 190 -17.50 -3.34 27.09
C SER A 190 -18.34 -2.34 26.30
N ALA A 191 -17.72 -1.56 25.40
CA ALA A 191 -18.42 -0.60 24.54
C ALA A 191 -19.43 -1.28 23.60
N ALA A 192 -19.01 -2.35 22.91
CA ALA A 192 -19.87 -3.12 21.98
C ALA A 192 -21.07 -3.79 22.67
N HIS A 193 -20.97 -4.05 23.98
CA HIS A 193 -22.05 -4.60 24.80
C HIS A 193 -22.81 -3.54 25.62
N GLY A 194 -22.56 -2.24 25.41
CA GLY A 194 -23.27 -1.14 26.07
C GLY A 194 -22.92 -0.95 27.55
N LYS A 195 -21.79 -1.50 28.01
CA LYS A 195 -21.38 -1.49 29.42
C LYS A 195 -20.56 -0.24 29.76
N GLN A 196 -21.19 0.92 29.68
CA GLN A 196 -20.52 2.23 29.84
C GLN A 196 -19.87 2.48 31.21
N ASN A 197 -20.24 1.70 32.22
CA ASN A 197 -19.65 1.81 33.57
C ASN A 197 -18.33 1.04 33.72
N GLU A 198 -17.92 0.25 32.71
CA GLU A 198 -16.68 -0.55 32.74
C GLU A 198 -15.47 0.20 32.17
N PHE A 199 -15.65 1.40 31.62
CA PHE A 199 -14.58 2.24 31.07
C PHE A 199 -14.88 3.73 31.26
N THR A 200 -13.85 4.55 31.26
CA THR A 200 -13.95 6.01 31.36
C THR A 200 -13.77 6.68 30.00
N VAL A 201 -14.12 7.97 29.92
CA VAL A 201 -13.84 8.80 28.74
C VAL A 201 -12.33 8.85 28.46
N GLN A 202 -11.51 8.89 29.51
CA GLN A 202 -10.05 8.90 29.37
C GLN A 202 -9.54 7.60 28.74
N ASP A 203 -10.09 6.46 29.15
CA ASP A 203 -9.74 5.15 28.57
C ASP A 203 -10.01 5.09 27.06
N VAL A 204 -11.12 5.70 26.60
CA VAL A 204 -11.41 5.79 25.16
C VAL A 204 -10.43 6.73 24.43
N SER A 205 -10.10 7.88 25.02
CA SER A 205 -9.10 8.80 24.44
C SER A 205 -7.74 8.13 24.27
N ASP A 206 -7.31 7.39 25.29
CA ASP A 206 -6.01 6.71 25.27
C ASP A 206 -6.03 5.47 24.37
N MET A 207 -7.16 4.76 24.30
CA MET A 207 -7.38 3.70 23.31
C MET A 207 -7.17 4.19 21.88
N ILE A 208 -7.75 5.32 21.48
CA ILE A 208 -7.58 5.85 20.11
C ILE A 208 -6.09 6.13 19.82
N LYS A 209 -5.37 6.73 20.77
CA LYS A 209 -3.93 7.02 20.63
C LYS A 209 -3.09 5.76 20.57
N ASP A 210 -3.40 4.77 21.41
CA ASP A 210 -2.65 3.52 21.46
C ASP A 210 -2.91 2.65 20.22
N VAL A 211 -4.12 2.67 19.65
CA VAL A 211 -4.40 2.03 18.35
C VAL A 211 -3.62 2.73 17.24
N SER A 212 -3.64 4.07 17.17
CA SER A 212 -2.82 4.82 16.20
C SER A 212 -1.33 4.47 16.31
N ARG A 213 -0.78 4.42 17.53
CA ARG A 213 0.60 3.99 17.76
C ARG A 213 0.85 2.55 17.30
N PHE A 214 -0.08 1.64 17.58
CA PHE A 214 0.04 0.25 17.16
C PHE A 214 0.09 0.12 15.63
N LEU A 215 -0.73 0.86 14.88
CA LEU A 215 -0.67 0.85 13.42
C LEU A 215 0.70 1.35 12.92
N ALA A 216 1.21 2.44 13.49
CA ALA A 216 2.51 3.00 13.12
C ALA A 216 3.67 2.02 13.40
N ASP A 217 3.61 1.30 14.52
CA ASP A 217 4.68 0.38 14.93
C ASP A 217 4.69 -0.95 14.15
N TYR A 218 3.54 -1.39 13.58
CA TYR A 218 3.39 -2.76 13.06
C TYR A 218 2.84 -2.88 11.63
N LEU A 219 2.28 -1.83 11.04
CA LEU A 219 1.63 -1.90 9.73
C LEU A 219 2.15 -0.88 8.70
N VAL A 220 3.07 -0.01 9.10
CA VAL A 220 3.80 0.85 8.17
C VAL A 220 5.11 0.14 7.83
N ASP A 221 5.21 -0.36 6.59
CA ASP A 221 6.44 -0.92 6.03
C ASP A 221 7.33 0.21 5.46
#